data_AF-A0A5C4YB33-F1
#
_entry.id   AF-A0A5C4YB33-F1
#
_cell.length_a   1.000
_cell.length_b   1.000
_cell.length_c   1.000
_cell.angle_alpha   90.00
_cell.angle_beta   90.00
_cell.angle_gamma   90.00
#
_symmetry.space_group_name_H-M   'P 1'
#
loop_
_entity.id
_entity.type
_entity.pdbx_description
1 polymer ?
#
loop_
_entity_poly.entity_id
_entity_poly.type
_entity_poly.pdbx_seq_one_letter_code
_entity_poly.pdbx_strand_id
1 'polypeptide(L)'
;MPFQSRYRPKDPCPCGSQKQARNCCLNNKKQWNLRPARLNLDQRAITDQPYSHPRCYMAALGSCSDKITREHYISKTVIEAVAGNRNQVMTRGFPFLQDEEKLLSESAMTSKMLCGKHNNDLSPLDETAGRLIRLLQNYHSNALSGSSEKHIEVICGENLERWALKTLCGFLASGSLTDEADVSYTASVPLFWLEILGSRVKWPPHWGIYLHSQHGQDNYAHQAFAFQGWFNAAGDVMGARFWLHGIPFYLALHTPENPERFGSHLPGRIIFRKAGIDQIVEFSWLRHTTLESHIFEHQKDGIGLPPLGRIDSPGERMSRQAEKLLQERDEKINKSQ
;
A
#
# COMPACT_ATOMS: atom_id res chain seq x y z
N MET A 1 -28.76 5.91 1.69
CA MET A 1 -28.51 5.40 3.06
C MET A 1 -27.13 4.75 3.11
N PRO A 2 -26.35 4.91 4.19
CA PRO A 2 -25.06 4.23 4.34
C PRO A 2 -25.27 2.70 4.24
N PHE A 3 -24.47 1.98 3.47
CA PHE A 3 -24.67 0.54 3.24
C PHE A 3 -24.63 -0.28 4.54
N GLN A 4 -23.88 0.20 5.55
CA GLN A 4 -23.85 -0.30 6.93
C GLN A 4 -25.25 -0.43 7.57
N SER A 5 -26.20 0.42 7.20
CA SER A 5 -27.57 0.40 7.74
C SER A 5 -28.35 -0.85 7.35
N ARG A 6 -27.89 -1.60 6.34
CA ARG A 6 -28.52 -2.83 5.84
C ARG A 6 -28.04 -4.09 6.57
N TYR A 7 -26.96 -4.01 7.34
CA TYR A 7 -26.41 -5.16 8.06
C TYR A 7 -27.12 -5.35 9.39
N ARG A 8 -27.62 -6.56 9.66
CA ARG A 8 -28.24 -6.88 10.95
C ARG A 8 -27.14 -7.29 11.93
N PRO A 9 -27.26 -6.93 13.23
CA PRO A 9 -26.31 -7.33 14.26
C PRO A 9 -25.99 -8.83 14.34
N LYS A 10 -26.93 -9.69 13.90
CA LYS A 10 -26.82 -11.15 13.92
C LYS A 10 -26.23 -11.74 12.63
N ASP A 11 -26.12 -10.96 11.55
CA ASP A 11 -25.53 -11.44 10.30
C ASP A 11 -24.03 -11.74 10.51
N PRO A 12 -23.42 -12.66 9.74
CA PRO A 12 -21.98 -12.94 9.82
C PRO A 12 -21.13 -11.70 9.57
N CYS A 13 -20.05 -11.49 10.30
CA CYS A 13 -19.26 -10.27 10.16
C CYS A 13 -18.52 -10.25 8.81
N PRO A 14 -18.63 -9.17 8.00
CA PRO A 14 -17.98 -9.05 6.70
C PRO A 14 -16.46 -8.83 6.80
N CYS A 15 -15.85 -9.05 7.97
CA CYS A 15 -14.40 -9.02 8.14
C CYS A 15 -13.76 -10.41 7.89
N GLY A 16 -14.55 -11.41 7.47
CA GLY A 16 -14.09 -12.79 7.24
C GLY A 16 -13.95 -13.65 8.51
N SER A 17 -14.28 -13.13 9.70
CA SER A 17 -14.10 -13.88 10.97
C SER A 17 -15.16 -14.95 11.24
N GLN A 18 -16.23 -14.99 10.43
CA GLN A 18 -17.42 -15.84 10.62
C GLN A 18 -18.20 -15.61 11.93
N LYS A 19 -17.75 -14.70 12.80
CA LYS A 19 -18.47 -14.30 14.02
C LYS A 19 -19.69 -13.44 13.67
N GLN A 20 -20.70 -13.40 14.53
CA GLN A 20 -21.80 -12.42 14.39
C GLN A 20 -21.24 -10.99 14.38
N ALA A 21 -21.74 -10.13 13.50
CA ALA A 21 -21.27 -8.76 13.31
C ALA A 21 -21.16 -7.99 14.64
N ARG A 22 -22.18 -8.05 15.50
CA ARG A 22 -22.21 -7.39 16.82
C ARG A 22 -21.17 -7.88 17.83
N ASN A 23 -20.72 -9.14 17.67
CA ASN A 23 -19.72 -9.78 18.53
C ASN A 23 -18.32 -9.69 17.91
N CYS A 24 -18.17 -8.91 16.83
CA CYS A 24 -16.94 -8.80 16.08
C CYS A 24 -16.63 -7.34 15.78
N CYS A 25 -17.00 -6.84 14.59
CA CYS A 25 -16.61 -5.51 14.15
C CYS A 25 -17.76 -4.49 14.16
N LEU A 26 -19.02 -4.88 14.34
CA LEU A 26 -20.12 -3.91 14.32
C LEU A 26 -20.35 -3.34 15.72
N ASN A 27 -20.11 -2.05 15.89
CA ASN A 27 -20.35 -1.38 17.16
C ASN A 27 -21.83 -0.94 17.33
N ASN A 28 -22.18 -0.45 18.51
CA ASN A 28 -23.55 0.02 18.82
C ASN A 28 -24.00 1.22 17.97
N LYS A 29 -23.06 1.97 17.39
CA LYS A 29 -23.33 3.07 16.44
C LYS A 29 -23.48 2.59 15.00
N LYS A 30 -23.53 1.27 14.76
CA LYS A 30 -23.55 0.62 13.44
C LYS A 30 -22.36 0.98 12.55
N GLN A 31 -21.19 1.19 13.16
CA GLN A 31 -19.93 1.43 12.45
C GLN A 31 -19.02 0.20 12.60
N TRP A 32 -18.21 -0.06 11.58
CA TRP A 32 -17.19 -1.10 11.63
C TRP A 32 -15.97 -0.64 12.45
N ASN A 33 -15.60 -1.40 13.48
CA ASN A 33 -14.48 -1.16 14.37
C ASN A 33 -13.47 -2.33 14.36
N LEU A 34 -13.11 -2.80 13.16
CA LEU A 34 -12.15 -3.88 13.00
C LEU A 34 -10.81 -3.44 13.59
N ARG A 35 -10.37 -4.11 14.66
CA ARG A 35 -9.19 -3.71 15.42
C ARG A 35 -7.91 -4.02 14.62
N PRO A 36 -6.95 -3.09 14.57
CA PRO A 36 -5.64 -3.36 13.98
C PRO A 36 -4.91 -4.48 14.71
N ALA A 37 -4.08 -5.21 13.96
CA ALA A 37 -3.25 -6.27 14.51
C ALA A 37 -2.25 -5.69 15.53
N ARG A 38 -2.09 -6.41 16.64
CA ARG A 38 -1.04 -6.13 17.65
C ARG A 38 0.23 -6.83 17.22
N LEU A 39 1.29 -6.07 17.00
CA LEU A 39 2.59 -6.57 16.56
C LEU A 39 3.52 -6.58 17.76
N ASN A 40 4.28 -7.66 17.96
CA ASN A 40 5.17 -7.83 19.12
C ASN A 40 6.61 -7.44 18.80
N LEU A 41 6.79 -6.29 18.13
CA LEU A 41 8.07 -5.91 17.51
C LEU A 41 9.20 -5.54 18.48
N ASP A 42 8.92 -5.30 19.75
CA ASP A 42 9.89 -5.07 20.84
C ASP A 42 9.94 -6.18 21.88
N GLN A 43 8.94 -7.06 21.90
CA GLN A 43 8.96 -8.16 22.86
C GLN A 43 10.17 -9.02 22.55
N ARG A 44 11.15 -8.96 23.44
CA ARG A 44 12.32 -9.81 23.39
C ARG A 44 11.86 -11.26 23.49
N ALA A 45 12.58 -12.16 22.84
CA ALA A 45 12.47 -13.56 23.21
C ALA A 45 12.75 -13.67 24.73
N ILE A 46 12.11 -14.61 25.41
CA ILE A 46 12.21 -14.81 26.87
C ILE A 46 13.67 -15.05 27.32
N THR A 47 14.57 -15.34 26.38
CA THR A 47 16.02 -15.46 26.59
C THR A 47 16.69 -14.07 26.63
N ASP A 48 17.22 -13.72 27.78
CA ASP A 48 17.89 -12.44 28.09
C ASP A 48 18.95 -11.97 27.07
N GLN A 49 19.08 -10.64 26.99
CA GLN A 49 19.94 -9.78 26.14
C GLN A 49 19.29 -9.29 24.81
N PRO A 50 19.34 -7.97 24.54
CA PRO A 50 18.92 -7.43 23.25
C PRO A 50 19.82 -7.96 22.12
N TYR A 51 19.20 -8.38 21.02
CA TYR A 51 19.92 -8.89 19.85
C TYR A 51 19.46 -8.17 18.58
N SER A 52 20.44 -7.77 17.76
CA SER A 52 20.24 -7.05 16.50
C SER A 52 20.88 -7.85 15.37
N HIS A 53 20.07 -8.55 14.59
CA HIS A 53 20.57 -9.33 13.47
C HIS A 53 21.06 -8.37 12.36
N PRO A 54 22.32 -8.43 11.90
CA PRO A 54 22.91 -7.41 11.02
C PRO A 54 22.23 -7.28 9.65
N ARG A 55 21.54 -8.32 9.19
CA ARG A 55 20.77 -8.33 7.93
C ARG A 55 19.28 -8.03 8.08
N CYS A 56 18.78 -7.84 9.30
CA CYS A 56 17.37 -7.50 9.51
C CYS A 56 17.24 -5.98 9.43
N TYR A 57 16.39 -5.45 8.56
CA TYR A 57 16.19 -3.99 8.49
C TYR A 57 15.58 -3.42 9.78
N MET A 58 15.02 -4.27 10.64
CA MET A 58 14.49 -3.92 11.96
C MET A 58 15.51 -4.11 13.10
N ALA A 59 16.80 -4.31 12.78
CA ALA A 59 17.87 -4.50 13.75
C ALA A 59 17.93 -3.40 14.81
N ALA A 60 17.57 -2.17 14.45
CA ALA A 60 17.54 -1.02 15.35
C ALA A 60 16.57 -1.17 16.53
N LEU A 61 15.60 -2.09 16.47
CA LEU A 61 14.67 -2.38 17.57
C LEU A 61 15.27 -3.29 18.65
N GLY A 62 16.41 -3.95 18.40
CA GLY A 62 17.13 -4.75 19.40
C GLY A 62 16.42 -6.03 19.86
N SER A 63 15.44 -6.51 19.09
CA SER A 63 14.61 -7.68 19.43
C SER A 63 14.59 -8.73 18.30
N CYS A 64 15.65 -8.82 17.50
CA CYS A 64 15.74 -9.78 16.41
C CYS A 64 15.85 -11.22 16.94
N SER A 65 15.51 -12.20 16.09
CA SER A 65 16.00 -13.57 16.21
C SER A 65 17.32 -13.76 15.47
N ASP A 66 18.05 -14.83 15.80
CA ASP A 66 19.29 -15.26 15.14
C ASP A 66 19.08 -15.74 13.69
N LYS A 67 17.90 -16.28 13.39
CA LYS A 67 17.55 -16.80 12.05
C LYS A 67 17.09 -15.68 11.12
N ILE A 68 17.81 -15.48 10.01
CA ILE A 68 17.33 -14.67 8.88
C ILE A 68 16.38 -15.47 7.99
N THR A 69 15.30 -14.86 7.54
CA THR A 69 14.36 -15.46 6.59
C THR A 69 14.53 -14.88 5.20
N ARG A 70 14.10 -15.64 4.20
CA ARG A 70 14.06 -15.24 2.80
C ARG A 70 12.68 -14.65 2.56
N GLU A 71 12.57 -13.34 2.74
CA GLU A 71 11.30 -12.65 2.59
C GLU A 71 11.09 -12.17 1.18
N HIS A 72 9.84 -12.21 0.76
CA HIS A 72 9.47 -11.63 -0.51
C HIS A 72 9.42 -10.10 -0.39
N TYR A 73 9.81 -9.35 -1.42
CA TYR A 73 9.57 -7.90 -1.52
C TYR A 73 8.10 -7.58 -1.29
N ILE A 74 7.26 -8.51 -1.77
CA ILE A 74 5.82 -8.53 -1.66
C ILE A 74 5.49 -9.88 -1.04
N SER A 75 4.95 -9.91 0.19
CA SER A 75 4.77 -11.16 0.95
C SER A 75 4.21 -12.34 0.13
N LYS A 76 4.56 -13.57 0.52
CA LYS A 76 4.07 -14.78 -0.18
C LYS A 76 2.55 -14.80 -0.32
N THR A 77 1.81 -14.40 0.71
CA THR A 77 0.35 -14.32 0.69
C THR A 77 -0.18 -13.34 -0.36
N VAL A 78 0.56 -12.26 -0.63
CA VAL A 78 0.23 -11.31 -1.70
C VAL A 78 0.62 -11.89 -3.06
N ILE A 79 1.79 -12.52 -3.19
CA ILE A 79 2.19 -13.20 -4.44
C ILE A 79 1.15 -14.25 -4.81
N GLU A 80 0.81 -15.17 -3.91
CA GLU A 80 -0.21 -16.20 -4.12
C GLU A 80 -1.56 -15.59 -4.49
N ALA A 81 -1.94 -14.47 -3.85
CA ALA A 81 -3.15 -13.75 -4.23
C ALA A 81 -3.04 -13.27 -5.68
N VAL A 82 -2.02 -12.48 -6.04
CA VAL A 82 -1.90 -11.89 -7.39
C VAL A 82 -1.73 -12.95 -8.48
N ALA A 83 -0.91 -13.98 -8.23
CA ALA A 83 -0.53 -15.00 -9.20
C ALA A 83 -1.68 -16.00 -9.49
N GLY A 84 -2.58 -16.21 -8.52
CA GLY A 84 -3.62 -17.22 -8.61
C GLY A 84 -3.01 -18.62 -8.80
N ASN A 85 -3.45 -19.35 -9.83
CA ASN A 85 -2.90 -20.68 -10.17
C ASN A 85 -1.63 -20.66 -11.02
N ARG A 86 -1.18 -19.47 -11.43
CA ARG A 86 0.02 -19.30 -12.24
C ARG A 86 1.10 -18.98 -11.23
N ASN A 87 2.14 -19.80 -11.06
CA ASN A 87 3.21 -19.55 -10.06
C ASN A 87 4.10 -18.32 -10.39
N GLN A 88 3.56 -17.34 -11.11
CA GLN A 88 4.23 -16.16 -11.64
C GLN A 88 3.29 -14.95 -11.55
N VAL A 89 3.84 -13.81 -11.15
CA VAL A 89 3.11 -12.53 -11.06
C VAL A 89 3.57 -11.63 -12.18
N MET A 90 2.63 -10.97 -12.87
CA MET A 90 2.98 -9.87 -13.77
C MET A 90 3.44 -8.68 -12.95
N THR A 91 4.67 -8.27 -13.17
CA THR A 91 5.35 -7.22 -12.39
C THR A 91 5.98 -6.18 -13.32
N ARG A 92 6.04 -4.95 -12.82
CA ARG A 92 6.73 -3.81 -13.43
C ARG A 92 7.29 -2.93 -12.31
N GLY A 93 8.32 -2.14 -12.61
CA GLY A 93 8.90 -1.17 -11.67
C GLY A 93 9.93 -1.78 -10.72
N PHE A 94 10.43 -2.99 -11.01
CA PHE A 94 11.65 -3.47 -10.37
C PHE A 94 12.86 -3.02 -11.20
N PRO A 95 14.00 -2.66 -10.58
CA PRO A 95 15.13 -2.11 -11.31
C PRO A 95 15.73 -3.04 -12.37
N PHE A 96 15.62 -4.35 -12.17
CA PHE A 96 16.08 -5.34 -13.14
C PHE A 96 15.11 -5.54 -14.33
N LEU A 97 13.96 -4.86 -14.33
CA LEU A 97 12.95 -4.95 -15.38
C LEU A 97 13.06 -3.85 -16.44
N GLN A 98 13.76 -2.74 -16.18
CA GLN A 98 13.98 -1.65 -17.14
C GLN A 98 12.68 -1.25 -17.86
N ASP A 99 11.66 -0.86 -17.09
CA ASP A 99 10.31 -0.52 -17.54
C ASP A 99 9.47 -1.61 -18.24
N GLU A 100 10.02 -2.81 -18.45
CA GLU A 100 9.29 -3.93 -19.05
C GLU A 100 8.34 -4.61 -18.05
N GLU A 101 7.20 -5.08 -18.55
CA GLU A 101 6.34 -6.00 -17.82
C GLU A 101 6.91 -7.42 -17.94
N LYS A 102 7.22 -8.05 -16.80
CA LYS A 102 7.64 -9.47 -16.78
C LYS A 102 6.86 -10.29 -15.77
N LEU A 103 6.65 -11.55 -16.14
CA LEU A 103 6.20 -12.59 -15.25
C LEU A 103 7.36 -13.04 -14.37
N LEU A 104 7.32 -12.70 -13.08
CA LEU A 104 8.32 -13.11 -12.11
C LEU A 104 7.82 -14.26 -11.25
N SER A 105 8.70 -15.24 -11.03
CA SER A 105 8.47 -16.30 -10.05
C SER A 105 8.53 -15.76 -8.63
N GLU A 106 7.89 -16.46 -7.70
CA GLU A 106 7.99 -16.22 -6.27
C GLU A 106 9.46 -16.05 -5.82
N SER A 107 10.34 -16.96 -6.26
CA SER A 107 11.77 -16.94 -5.91
C SER A 107 12.53 -15.70 -6.40
N ALA A 108 12.14 -15.10 -7.53
CA ALA A 108 12.76 -13.91 -8.08
C ALA A 108 12.40 -12.65 -7.29
N MET A 109 11.32 -12.71 -6.49
CA MET A 109 10.84 -11.61 -5.67
C MET A 109 11.28 -11.71 -4.21
N THR A 110 12.41 -12.37 -3.90
CA THR A 110 12.88 -12.58 -2.52
C THR A 110 14.20 -11.88 -2.17
N SER A 111 14.33 -11.45 -0.91
CA SER A 111 15.55 -10.95 -0.29
C SER A 111 15.67 -11.41 1.18
N LYS A 112 16.91 -11.45 1.69
CA LYS A 112 17.21 -11.84 3.08
C LYS A 112 17.29 -10.60 3.99
N MET A 113 16.14 -9.99 4.25
CA MET A 113 16.03 -8.64 4.86
C MET A 113 15.28 -8.59 6.20
N LEU A 114 14.70 -9.70 6.66
CA LEU A 114 14.03 -9.81 7.96
C LEU A 114 14.49 -11.07 8.70
N CYS A 115 14.55 -10.98 10.03
CA CYS A 115 14.71 -12.15 10.88
C CYS A 115 13.37 -12.88 11.04
N GLY A 116 13.40 -14.17 11.38
CA GLY A 116 12.21 -15.00 11.51
C GLY A 116 11.18 -14.46 12.51
N LYS A 117 11.66 -13.91 13.63
CA LYS A 117 10.77 -13.24 14.59
C LYS A 117 10.04 -12.04 13.98
N HIS A 118 10.79 -11.06 13.45
CA HIS A 118 10.18 -9.84 12.91
C HIS A 118 9.31 -10.12 11.70
N ASN A 119 9.67 -11.10 10.86
CA ASN A 119 8.79 -11.50 9.78
C ASN A 119 7.48 -12.08 10.29
N ASN A 120 7.54 -12.99 11.27
CA ASN A 120 6.34 -13.57 11.88
C ASN A 120 5.48 -12.51 12.56
N ASP A 121 6.08 -11.55 13.27
CA ASP A 121 5.35 -10.47 13.93
C ASP A 121 4.63 -9.55 12.92
N LEU A 122 5.15 -9.44 11.69
CA LEU A 122 4.59 -8.61 10.62
C LEU A 122 3.62 -9.36 9.70
N SER A 123 3.46 -10.68 9.82
CA SER A 123 2.59 -11.48 8.95
C SER A 123 1.11 -11.07 8.99
N PRO A 124 0.51 -10.58 10.10
CA PRO A 124 -0.88 -10.14 10.08
C PRO A 124 -1.14 -8.94 9.14
N LEU A 125 -0.10 -8.15 8.83
CA LEU A 125 -0.18 -7.06 7.87
C LEU A 125 -0.29 -7.62 6.44
N ASP A 126 0.51 -8.64 6.13
CA ASP A 126 0.48 -9.35 4.84
C ASP A 126 -0.86 -10.05 4.61
N GLU A 127 -1.41 -10.69 5.64
CA GLU A 127 -2.72 -11.32 5.58
C GLU A 127 -3.82 -10.31 5.20
N THR A 128 -3.72 -9.08 5.74
CA THR A 128 -4.68 -8.00 5.42
C THR A 128 -4.59 -7.61 3.95
N ALA A 129 -3.38 -7.38 3.44
CA ALA A 129 -3.17 -7.00 2.04
C ALA A 129 -3.55 -8.12 1.07
N GLY A 130 -3.14 -9.37 1.37
CA GLY A 130 -3.52 -10.53 0.57
C GLY A 130 -5.04 -10.74 0.55
N ARG A 131 -5.74 -10.49 1.67
CA ARG A 131 -7.20 -10.52 1.69
C ARG A 131 -7.80 -9.44 0.79
N LEU A 132 -7.32 -8.20 0.87
CA LEU A 132 -7.78 -7.14 -0.03
C LEU A 132 -7.61 -7.54 -1.50
N ILE A 133 -6.43 -8.02 -1.90
CA ILE A 133 -6.16 -8.39 -3.29
C ILE A 133 -7.08 -9.51 -3.78
N ARG A 134 -7.29 -10.55 -2.96
CA ARG A 134 -8.25 -11.64 -3.29
C ARG A 134 -9.67 -11.10 -3.47
N LEU A 135 -10.09 -10.13 -2.65
CA LEU A 135 -11.40 -9.50 -2.80
C LEU A 135 -11.51 -8.73 -4.12
N LEU A 136 -10.49 -7.95 -4.46
CA LEU A 136 -10.46 -7.20 -5.71
C LEU A 136 -10.52 -8.13 -6.93
N GLN A 137 -9.76 -9.23 -6.90
CA GLN A 137 -9.81 -10.27 -7.94
C GLN A 137 -11.18 -10.93 -8.04
N ASN A 138 -11.79 -11.29 -6.91
CA ASN A 138 -13.11 -11.88 -6.89
C ASN A 138 -14.16 -10.92 -7.48
N TYR A 139 -14.07 -9.63 -7.16
CA TYR A 139 -14.98 -8.62 -7.71
C TYR A 139 -14.80 -8.45 -9.22
N HIS A 140 -13.57 -8.46 -9.71
CA HIS A 140 -13.29 -8.47 -11.15
C HIS A 140 -13.85 -9.74 -11.83
N SER A 141 -13.59 -10.93 -11.27
CA SER A 141 -14.14 -12.19 -11.79
C SER A 141 -15.66 -12.23 -11.78
N ASN A 142 -16.29 -11.77 -10.69
CA ASN A 142 -17.75 -11.68 -10.56
C ASN A 142 -18.34 -10.72 -11.59
N ALA A 143 -17.65 -9.61 -11.85
CA ALA A 143 -18.05 -8.69 -12.89
C ALA A 143 -18.02 -9.41 -14.25
N LEU A 144 -16.95 -10.13 -14.60
CA LEU A 144 -16.86 -10.88 -15.86
C LEU A 144 -17.92 -11.97 -16.00
N SER A 145 -18.22 -12.72 -14.92
CA SER A 145 -19.17 -13.83 -14.93
C SER A 145 -20.64 -13.41 -14.80
N GLY A 146 -20.92 -12.13 -14.54
CA GLY A 146 -22.29 -11.61 -14.38
C GLY A 146 -22.96 -11.99 -13.06
N SER A 147 -22.18 -12.26 -12.00
CA SER A 147 -22.73 -12.54 -10.67
C SER A 147 -23.53 -11.37 -10.11
N SER A 148 -24.65 -11.66 -9.42
CA SER A 148 -25.65 -10.67 -8.99
C SER A 148 -25.63 -10.34 -7.49
N GLU A 149 -24.68 -10.89 -6.73
CA GLU A 149 -24.67 -10.70 -5.28
C GLU A 149 -24.02 -9.37 -4.86
N LYS A 150 -24.81 -8.56 -4.15
CA LYS A 150 -24.30 -7.40 -3.42
C LYS A 150 -23.51 -7.88 -2.23
N HIS A 151 -22.25 -7.48 -2.15
CA HIS A 151 -21.35 -7.94 -1.11
C HIS A 151 -20.62 -6.77 -0.45
N ILE A 152 -20.52 -6.81 0.88
CA ILE A 152 -19.69 -5.87 1.65
C ILE A 152 -18.57 -6.68 2.30
N GLU A 153 -17.36 -6.16 2.22
CA GLU A 153 -16.19 -6.70 2.89
C GLU A 153 -15.49 -5.60 3.66
N VAL A 154 -15.12 -5.87 4.90
CA VAL A 154 -14.48 -4.91 5.80
C VAL A 154 -13.00 -5.24 5.95
N ILE A 155 -12.13 -4.29 5.60
CA ILE A 155 -10.67 -4.37 5.71
C ILE A 155 -10.19 -3.40 6.79
N CYS A 156 -9.16 -3.78 7.56
CA CYS A 156 -8.56 -2.88 8.54
C CYS A 156 -7.62 -1.91 7.81
N GLY A 157 -8.00 -0.63 7.77
CA GLY A 157 -7.22 0.40 7.10
C GLY A 157 -5.84 0.57 7.72
N GLU A 158 -5.72 0.57 9.05
CA GLU A 158 -4.42 0.72 9.71
C GLU A 158 -3.48 -0.47 9.47
N ASN A 159 -4.01 -1.67 9.27
CA ASN A 159 -3.18 -2.81 8.87
C ASN A 159 -2.68 -2.66 7.43
N LEU A 160 -3.55 -2.24 6.52
CA LEU A 160 -3.18 -2.00 5.12
C LEU A 160 -2.12 -0.89 5.01
N GLU A 161 -2.28 0.19 5.76
CA GLU A 161 -1.31 1.29 5.80
C GLU A 161 0.04 0.86 6.37
N ARG A 162 0.04 0.12 7.48
CA ARG A 162 1.28 -0.46 8.03
C ARG A 162 1.89 -1.49 7.08
N TRP A 163 1.09 -2.23 6.33
CA TRP A 163 1.58 -3.13 5.28
C TRP A 163 2.26 -2.36 4.15
N ALA A 164 1.70 -1.24 3.69
CA ALA A 164 2.34 -0.41 2.67
C ALA A 164 3.70 0.12 3.15
N LEU A 165 3.78 0.59 4.41
CA LEU A 165 5.05 1.01 5.02
C LEU A 165 6.05 -0.13 5.15
N LYS A 166 5.61 -1.31 5.63
CA LYS A 166 6.43 -2.52 5.69
C LYS A 166 7.02 -2.84 4.31
N THR A 167 6.19 -2.76 3.28
CA THR A 167 6.57 -3.06 1.89
C THR A 167 7.63 -2.08 1.42
N LEU A 168 7.43 -0.76 1.63
CA LEU A 168 8.44 0.26 1.34
C LEU A 168 9.77 0.01 2.07
N CYS A 169 9.73 -0.31 3.37
CA CYS A 169 10.93 -0.66 4.14
C CYS A 169 11.65 -1.86 3.54
N GLY A 170 10.92 -2.88 3.07
CA GLY A 170 11.47 -4.04 2.39
C GLY A 170 12.19 -3.68 1.10
N PHE A 171 11.53 -2.91 0.22
CA PHE A 171 12.12 -2.42 -1.04
C PHE A 171 13.38 -1.58 -0.80
N LEU A 172 13.36 -0.69 0.20
CA LEU A 172 14.49 0.15 0.56
C LEU A 172 15.66 -0.68 1.10
N ALA A 173 15.38 -1.61 2.00
CA ALA A 173 16.39 -2.46 2.63
C ALA A 173 17.02 -3.46 1.65
N SER A 174 16.30 -3.87 0.61
CA SER A 174 16.82 -4.75 -0.42
C SER A 174 17.55 -4.06 -1.55
N GLY A 175 17.50 -2.73 -1.62
CA GLY A 175 18.01 -1.97 -2.76
C GLY A 175 17.16 -2.12 -4.02
N SER A 176 15.90 -2.53 -3.88
CA SER A 176 14.97 -2.76 -4.99
C SER A 176 13.99 -1.61 -5.20
N LEU A 177 14.06 -0.57 -4.37
CA LEU A 177 13.24 0.63 -4.52
C LEU A 177 13.77 1.45 -5.70
N THR A 178 12.91 1.74 -6.68
CA THR A 178 13.22 2.61 -7.81
C THR A 178 12.37 3.87 -7.83
N ASP A 179 12.88 4.90 -8.49
CA ASP A 179 12.09 6.09 -8.88
C ASP A 179 11.41 5.92 -10.26
N GLU A 180 10.97 7.03 -10.85
CA GLU A 180 10.37 7.05 -12.21
C GLU A 180 11.36 6.86 -13.35
N ALA A 181 12.66 7.05 -13.09
CA ALA A 181 13.72 6.83 -14.06
C ALA A 181 14.37 5.44 -13.88
N ASP A 182 13.72 4.54 -13.12
CA ASP A 182 14.22 3.21 -12.76
C ASP A 182 15.59 3.23 -12.02
N VAL A 183 15.94 4.35 -11.40
CA VAL A 183 17.17 4.46 -10.60
C VAL A 183 16.96 3.75 -9.27
N SER A 184 17.85 2.82 -8.93
CA SER A 184 17.76 2.06 -7.68
C SER A 184 18.31 2.83 -6.48
N TYR A 185 17.61 2.73 -5.34
CA TYR A 185 18.01 3.34 -4.08
C TYR A 185 18.18 2.28 -3.00
N THR A 186 19.30 2.37 -2.27
CA THR A 186 19.54 1.57 -1.06
C THR A 186 19.85 2.53 0.07
N ALA A 187 19.10 2.43 1.17
CA ALA A 187 19.38 3.17 2.40
C ALA A 187 18.99 2.35 3.62
N SER A 188 19.49 2.75 4.79
CA SER A 188 18.99 2.22 6.06
C SER A 188 17.54 2.69 6.26
N VAL A 189 16.66 1.77 6.69
CA VAL A 189 15.29 2.13 7.07
C VAL A 189 15.32 3.04 8.30
N PRO A 190 14.70 4.25 8.25
CA PRO A 190 14.67 5.16 9.39
C PRO A 190 14.00 4.53 10.62
N LEU A 191 14.60 4.69 11.82
CA LEU A 191 14.05 4.17 13.07
C LEU A 191 12.61 4.66 13.31
N PHE A 192 12.34 5.92 13.02
CA PHE A 192 11.02 6.53 13.14
C PHE A 192 9.93 5.76 12.36
N TRP A 193 10.26 5.22 11.18
CA TRP A 193 9.34 4.40 10.40
C TRP A 193 9.06 3.06 11.07
N LEU A 194 10.07 2.45 11.69
CA LEU A 194 9.91 1.21 12.44
C LEU A 194 9.02 1.40 13.69
N GLU A 195 9.13 2.56 14.33
CA GLU A 195 8.29 2.94 15.47
C GLU A 195 6.83 3.15 15.07
N ILE A 196 6.58 3.78 13.91
CA ILE A 196 5.24 3.88 13.31
C ILE A 196 4.70 2.47 12.97
N LEU A 197 5.52 1.63 12.33
CA LEU A 197 5.14 0.26 11.96
C LEU A 197 4.72 -0.54 13.20
N GLY A 198 5.46 -0.40 14.30
CA GLY A 198 5.14 -0.99 15.60
C GLY A 198 4.06 -0.28 16.41
N SER A 199 3.46 0.78 15.87
CA SER A 199 2.45 1.59 16.56
C SER A 199 2.92 2.17 17.91
N ARG A 200 4.23 2.41 18.04
CA ARG A 200 4.84 3.12 19.19
C ARG A 200 4.63 4.62 19.08
N VAL A 201 4.71 5.11 17.86
CA VAL A 201 4.50 6.51 17.51
C VAL A 201 3.31 6.60 16.58
N LYS A 202 2.53 7.68 16.71
CA LYS A 202 1.42 7.96 15.81
C LYS A 202 1.95 8.41 14.46
N TRP A 203 1.20 8.10 13.41
CA TRP A 203 1.40 8.71 12.11
C TRP A 203 1.34 10.23 12.23
N PRO A 204 2.33 10.97 11.69
CA PRO A 204 2.22 12.42 11.58
C PRO A 204 1.00 12.84 10.76
N PRO A 205 0.51 14.08 10.92
CA PRO A 205 -0.60 14.60 10.12
C PRO A 205 -0.32 14.47 8.62
N HIS A 206 -1.32 14.06 7.85
CA HIS A 206 -1.26 13.85 6.40
C HIS A 206 -0.31 12.74 5.92
N TRP A 207 0.34 12.01 6.82
CA TRP A 207 1.03 10.79 6.43
C TRP A 207 0.04 9.64 6.33
N GLY A 208 0.37 8.64 5.51
CA GLY A 208 -0.40 7.42 5.40
C GLY A 208 -0.85 7.12 3.99
N ILE A 209 -1.85 6.24 3.89
CA ILE A 209 -2.40 5.83 2.59
C ILE A 209 -3.33 6.89 2.03
N TYR A 210 -3.18 7.14 0.73
CA TYR A 210 -4.12 7.85 -0.11
C TYR A 210 -4.62 6.91 -1.21
N LEU A 211 -5.87 7.09 -1.60
CA LEU A 211 -6.44 6.43 -2.78
C LEU A 211 -6.68 7.49 -3.85
N HIS A 212 -5.95 7.33 -4.96
CA HIS A 212 -6.14 8.20 -6.10
C HIS A 212 -7.32 7.68 -6.91
N SER A 213 -8.27 8.57 -7.17
CA SER A 213 -9.31 8.35 -8.16
C SER A 213 -9.44 9.64 -8.92
N GLN A 214 -9.28 9.60 -10.24
CA GLN A 214 -9.70 10.75 -11.02
C GLN A 214 -11.22 10.78 -10.95
N HIS A 215 -11.79 11.95 -10.63
CA HIS A 215 -13.23 12.13 -10.66
C HIS A 215 -13.73 11.89 -12.10
N GLY A 216 -14.20 10.67 -12.36
CA GLY A 216 -14.66 10.22 -13.67
C GLY A 216 -14.06 8.86 -14.01
N GLN A 217 -14.93 7.84 -14.14
CA GLN A 217 -14.67 6.48 -14.65
C GLN A 217 -13.18 6.12 -14.83
N ASP A 218 -12.51 5.79 -13.74
CA ASP A 218 -11.18 5.19 -13.84
C ASP A 218 -11.32 3.80 -14.47
N ASN A 219 -10.54 3.53 -15.52
CA ASN A 219 -10.50 2.24 -16.19
C ASN A 219 -9.63 1.26 -15.37
N TYR A 220 -10.23 0.21 -14.81
CA TYR A 220 -9.50 -0.80 -14.03
C TYR A 220 -9.04 -1.95 -14.92
N ALA A 221 -7.74 -1.97 -15.20
CA ALA A 221 -7.09 -2.97 -16.02
C ALA A 221 -5.97 -3.69 -15.23
N HIS A 222 -6.14 -5.01 -15.03
CA HIS A 222 -5.15 -6.10 -14.79
C HIS A 222 -4.60 -6.49 -13.41
N GLN A 223 -4.26 -7.78 -13.37
CA GLN A 223 -3.66 -8.62 -12.32
C GLN A 223 -2.17 -8.32 -12.09
N ALA A 224 -1.78 -7.06 -11.98
CA ALA A 224 -0.39 -6.69 -11.77
C ALA A 224 -0.20 -5.98 -10.44
N PHE A 225 0.94 -6.25 -9.81
CA PHE A 225 1.45 -5.50 -8.68
C PHE A 225 2.59 -4.62 -9.18
N ALA A 226 2.51 -3.33 -8.88
CA ALA A 226 3.57 -2.38 -9.13
C ALA A 226 3.81 -1.57 -7.85
N PHE A 227 5.08 -1.21 -7.61
CA PHE A 227 5.51 -0.44 -6.46
C PHE A 227 6.66 0.45 -6.88
N GLN A 228 6.55 1.74 -6.60
CA GLN A 228 7.48 2.76 -7.05
C GLN A 228 7.74 3.76 -5.94
N GLY A 229 9.00 4.05 -5.67
CA GLY A 229 9.40 5.06 -4.71
C GLY A 229 9.10 6.46 -5.21
N TRP A 230 8.75 7.35 -4.29
CA TRP A 230 8.64 8.77 -4.53
C TRP A 230 9.69 9.48 -3.70
N PHE A 231 10.45 10.39 -4.33
CA PHE A 231 11.60 11.06 -3.74
C PHE A 231 11.49 12.58 -3.87
N ASN A 232 12.14 13.32 -2.97
CA ASN A 232 12.32 14.76 -3.10
C ASN A 232 13.56 15.09 -3.95
N ALA A 233 13.81 16.38 -4.21
CA ALA A 233 14.97 16.84 -4.97
C ALA A 233 16.33 16.53 -4.29
N ALA A 234 16.33 16.26 -2.99
CA ALA A 234 17.53 15.84 -2.25
C ALA A 234 17.77 14.33 -2.32
N GLY A 235 16.86 13.55 -2.92
CA GLY A 235 16.92 12.10 -2.98
C GLY A 235 16.37 11.40 -1.74
N ASP A 236 15.72 12.11 -0.81
CA ASP A 236 15.06 11.49 0.34
C ASP A 236 13.76 10.82 -0.11
N VAL A 237 13.49 9.65 0.46
CA VAL A 237 12.25 8.92 0.23
C VAL A 237 11.08 9.65 0.89
N MET A 238 10.18 10.16 0.06
CA MET A 238 8.94 10.86 0.41
C MET A 238 7.75 9.90 0.55
N GLY A 239 7.85 8.72 -0.03
CA GLY A 239 6.77 7.75 0.01
C GLY A 239 6.87 6.71 -1.09
N ALA A 240 5.73 6.15 -1.45
CA ALA A 240 5.62 5.24 -2.58
C ALA A 240 4.26 5.31 -3.25
N ARG A 241 4.23 5.01 -4.53
CA ARG A 241 3.02 4.70 -5.29
C ARG A 241 2.95 3.19 -5.50
N PHE A 242 1.77 2.61 -5.35
CA PHE A 242 1.60 1.18 -5.57
C PHE A 242 0.22 0.87 -6.12
N TRP A 243 0.11 -0.25 -6.82
CA TRP A 243 -1.13 -0.69 -7.45
C TRP A 243 -1.54 -2.03 -6.88
N LEU A 244 -2.80 -2.11 -6.44
CA LEU A 244 -3.44 -3.36 -6.04
C LEU A 244 -4.55 -3.66 -7.04
N HIS A 245 -4.33 -4.63 -7.92
CA HIS A 245 -5.31 -5.04 -8.93
C HIS A 245 -5.79 -3.86 -9.79
N GLY A 246 -4.84 -3.07 -10.29
CA GLY A 246 -5.10 -1.86 -11.10
C GLY A 246 -5.53 -0.63 -10.31
N ILE A 247 -5.75 -0.73 -8.99
CA ILE A 247 -6.16 0.41 -8.16
C ILE A 247 -4.94 1.15 -7.64
N PRO A 248 -4.77 2.44 -7.98
CA PRO A 248 -3.62 3.22 -7.56
C PRO A 248 -3.77 3.74 -6.12
N PHE A 249 -2.80 3.39 -5.29
CA PHE A 249 -2.63 3.93 -3.95
C PHE A 249 -1.32 4.69 -3.85
N TYR A 250 -1.28 5.61 -2.90
CA TYR A 250 -0.05 6.28 -2.47
C TYR A 250 0.15 6.03 -0.98
N LEU A 251 1.40 5.90 -0.56
CA LEU A 251 1.85 6.02 0.81
C LEU A 251 2.65 7.31 0.91
N ALA A 252 2.15 8.31 1.64
CA ALA A 252 2.87 9.54 1.91
C ALA A 252 3.61 9.46 3.26
N LEU A 253 4.90 9.74 3.25
CA LEU A 253 5.78 9.87 4.42
C LEU A 253 6.30 11.30 4.59
N HIS A 254 5.54 12.26 4.08
CA HIS A 254 5.62 13.67 4.40
C HIS A 254 4.23 14.29 4.20
N THR A 255 4.06 15.54 4.62
CA THR A 255 2.86 16.30 4.27
C THR A 255 2.97 16.74 2.81
N PRO A 256 2.10 16.25 1.90
CA PRO A 256 2.15 16.68 0.51
C PRO A 256 1.75 18.16 0.42
N GLU A 257 2.40 18.93 -0.45
CA GLU A 257 2.04 20.34 -0.65
C GLU A 257 0.63 20.51 -1.24
N ASN A 258 0.20 19.52 -2.04
CA ASN A 258 -1.11 19.50 -2.71
C ASN A 258 -1.78 18.13 -2.44
N PRO A 259 -2.24 17.84 -1.20
CA PRO A 259 -2.76 16.53 -0.79
C PRO A 259 -3.89 16.02 -1.67
N GLU A 260 -4.72 16.92 -2.20
CA GLU A 260 -5.84 16.62 -3.09
C GLU A 260 -5.41 15.94 -4.39
N ARG A 261 -4.16 16.13 -4.85
CA ARG A 261 -3.64 15.43 -6.04
C ARG A 261 -3.40 13.94 -5.80
N PHE A 262 -3.17 13.56 -4.55
CA PHE A 262 -3.00 12.15 -4.15
C PHE A 262 -4.34 11.43 -3.99
N GLY A 263 -5.45 12.17 -4.03
CA GLY A 263 -6.79 11.68 -3.81
C GLY A 263 -7.17 11.69 -2.33
N SER A 264 -7.97 10.72 -1.91
CA SER A 264 -8.53 10.70 -0.56
C SER A 264 -7.57 10.10 0.46
N HIS A 265 -7.22 10.88 1.47
CA HIS A 265 -6.43 10.42 2.61
C HIS A 265 -7.25 9.49 3.50
N LEU A 266 -6.68 8.33 3.86
CA LEU A 266 -7.31 7.29 4.67
C LEU A 266 -8.68 6.89 4.10
N PRO A 267 -8.75 6.36 2.86
CA PRO A 267 -10.00 6.18 2.10
C PRO A 267 -11.04 5.37 2.86
N GLY A 268 -12.32 5.72 2.71
CA GLY A 268 -13.41 5.07 3.45
C GLY A 268 -13.95 3.83 2.75
N ARG A 269 -14.26 3.96 1.46
CA ARG A 269 -14.82 2.87 0.66
C ARG A 269 -14.31 2.85 -0.75
N ILE A 270 -14.23 1.64 -1.28
CA ILE A 270 -14.12 1.34 -2.70
C ILE A 270 -15.41 0.61 -3.10
N ILE A 271 -16.07 1.08 -4.15
CA ILE A 271 -17.33 0.54 -4.66
C ILE A 271 -17.12 0.12 -6.11
N PHE A 272 -17.20 -1.17 -6.38
CA PHE A 272 -17.26 -1.71 -7.74
C PHE A 272 -18.71 -1.79 -8.18
N ARG A 273 -19.05 -1.11 -9.28
CA ARG A 273 -20.40 -1.08 -9.82
C ARG A 273 -20.44 -1.73 -11.20
N LYS A 274 -21.37 -2.69 -11.36
CA LYS A 274 -21.71 -3.27 -12.65
C LYS A 274 -23.20 -3.58 -12.72
N ALA A 275 -23.88 -3.09 -13.77
CA ALA A 275 -25.31 -3.34 -14.00
C ALA A 275 -26.22 -3.11 -12.77
N GLY A 276 -25.91 -2.09 -11.96
CA GLY A 276 -26.69 -1.75 -10.76
C GLY A 276 -26.41 -2.63 -9.51
N ILE A 277 -25.43 -3.54 -9.59
CA ILE A 277 -24.92 -4.32 -8.46
C ILE A 277 -23.66 -3.63 -7.93
N ASP A 278 -23.63 -3.42 -6.61
CA ASP A 278 -22.51 -2.81 -5.89
C ASP A 278 -21.79 -3.90 -5.09
N GLN A 279 -20.48 -4.02 -5.30
CA GLN A 279 -19.56 -4.78 -4.46
C GLN A 279 -18.64 -3.79 -3.75
N ILE A 280 -18.53 -3.88 -2.43
CA ILE A 280 -17.99 -2.80 -1.62
C ILE A 280 -16.88 -3.34 -0.72
N VAL A 281 -15.70 -2.73 -0.84
CA VAL A 281 -14.68 -2.81 0.20
C VAL A 281 -14.81 -1.58 1.09
N GLU A 282 -15.04 -1.80 2.37
CA GLU A 282 -15.06 -0.75 3.39
C GLU A 282 -13.82 -0.83 4.26
N PHE A 283 -13.09 0.28 4.36
CA PHE A 283 -11.94 0.38 5.25
C PHE A 283 -12.39 0.86 6.62
N SER A 284 -12.18 0.01 7.62
CA SER A 284 -12.37 0.37 9.02
C SER A 284 -11.11 1.05 9.52
N TRP A 285 -11.27 2.29 9.97
CA TRP A 285 -10.26 3.08 10.65
C TRP A 285 -10.76 3.35 12.07
N LEU A 286 -9.96 3.02 13.10
CA LEU A 286 -10.25 3.36 14.48
C LEU A 286 -9.86 4.79 14.83
N ARG A 287 -8.83 5.32 14.18
CA ARG A 287 -8.30 6.66 14.46
C ARG A 287 -8.97 7.76 13.63
N HIS A 288 -9.77 7.40 12.64
CA HIS A 288 -10.44 8.30 11.73
C HIS A 288 -11.79 7.71 11.32
N THR A 289 -12.76 8.54 10.95
CA THR A 289 -13.96 8.04 10.29
C THR A 289 -14.17 8.88 9.06
N THR A 290 -13.84 8.32 7.90
CA THR A 290 -14.18 8.92 6.61
C THR A 290 -15.38 8.21 6.01
N LEU A 291 -16.21 8.97 5.30
CA LEU A 291 -17.32 8.46 4.51
C LEU A 291 -17.04 8.56 3.01
N GLU A 292 -15.87 9.07 2.63
CA GLU A 292 -15.48 9.21 1.22
C GLU A 292 -15.44 7.84 0.55
N SER A 293 -16.12 7.78 -0.58
CA SER A 293 -16.34 6.56 -1.35
C SER A 293 -15.86 6.78 -2.77
N HIS A 294 -15.03 5.87 -3.26
CA HIS A 294 -14.55 5.86 -4.63
C HIS A 294 -15.33 4.82 -5.41
N ILE A 295 -15.88 5.21 -6.55
CA ILE A 295 -16.70 4.34 -7.39
C ILE A 295 -15.90 3.97 -8.62
N PHE A 296 -15.75 2.67 -8.82
CA PHE A 296 -15.05 2.05 -9.92
C PHE A 296 -16.05 1.29 -10.77
N GLU A 297 -16.21 1.69 -12.02
CA GLU A 297 -17.15 1.07 -12.96
C GLU A 297 -16.39 0.11 -13.88
N HIS A 298 -16.87 -1.13 -13.97
CA HIS A 298 -16.23 -2.13 -14.81
C HIS A 298 -16.52 -1.87 -16.29
N GLN A 299 -15.51 -1.46 -17.08
CA GLN A 299 -15.61 -1.39 -18.54
C GLN A 299 -15.22 -2.72 -19.21
N LYS A 300 -15.73 -2.97 -20.43
CA LYS A 300 -15.60 -4.27 -21.12
C LYS A 300 -14.20 -4.54 -21.69
N ASP A 301 -13.39 -3.52 -21.94
CA ASP A 301 -12.19 -3.65 -22.76
C ASP A 301 -10.99 -2.85 -22.20
N GLY A 302 -9.82 -3.48 -22.22
CA GLY A 302 -8.53 -2.84 -21.99
C GLY A 302 -7.55 -3.84 -21.41
N ILE A 303 -6.55 -4.27 -22.19
CA ILE A 303 -5.41 -5.11 -21.78
C ILE A 303 -4.16 -4.22 -21.71
N GLY A 304 -3.62 -4.02 -20.50
CA GLY A 304 -2.37 -3.27 -20.25
C GLY A 304 -2.35 -2.57 -18.89
N LEU A 305 -1.19 -2.51 -18.21
CA LEU A 305 -1.01 -1.56 -17.12
C LEU A 305 -1.22 -0.14 -17.67
N PRO A 306 -1.88 0.78 -16.93
CA PRO A 306 -1.73 2.18 -17.27
C PRO A 306 -0.22 2.49 -17.33
N PRO A 307 0.26 3.32 -18.27
CA PRO A 307 1.64 3.77 -18.21
C PRO A 307 1.91 4.24 -16.78
N LEU A 308 3.12 3.97 -16.27
CA LEU A 308 3.65 4.70 -15.11
C LEU A 308 3.70 6.17 -15.54
N GLY A 309 2.55 6.83 -15.51
CA GLY A 309 2.42 8.20 -15.92
C GLY A 309 3.30 9.00 -14.98
N ARG A 310 4.09 9.92 -15.55
CA ARG A 310 4.84 10.91 -14.78
C ARG A 310 3.93 11.41 -13.66
N ILE A 311 4.37 11.28 -12.42
CA ILE A 311 3.86 12.16 -11.39
C ILE A 311 4.18 13.55 -11.96
N ASP A 312 3.15 14.36 -12.27
CA ASP A 312 3.32 15.80 -12.20
C ASP A 312 3.67 16.07 -10.73
N SER A 313 4.95 15.90 -10.40
CA SER A 313 5.41 16.09 -9.04
C SER A 313 4.97 17.51 -8.71
N PRO A 314 4.26 17.74 -7.60
CA PRO A 314 3.79 19.09 -7.30
C PRO A 314 4.91 20.14 -7.29
N GLY A 315 6.19 19.70 -7.20
CA GLY A 315 7.40 20.51 -7.34
C GLY A 315 8.00 20.68 -8.75
N GLU A 316 7.60 19.95 -9.79
CA GLU A 316 8.25 20.04 -11.13
C GLU A 316 7.99 21.37 -11.84
N ARG A 317 6.86 22.04 -11.56
CA ARG A 317 6.63 23.41 -12.05
C ARG A 317 7.51 24.43 -11.34
N MET A 318 7.90 24.17 -10.10
CA MET A 318 8.83 25.05 -9.37
C MET A 318 10.29 24.78 -9.72
N SER A 319 10.71 23.54 -10.03
CA SER A 319 12.10 23.30 -10.45
C SER A 319 12.42 24.00 -11.76
N ARG A 320 11.52 23.94 -12.76
CA ARG A 320 11.73 24.66 -14.04
C ARG A 320 11.67 26.17 -13.88
N GLN A 321 10.85 26.67 -12.97
CA GLN A 321 10.76 28.11 -12.70
C GLN A 321 11.95 28.61 -11.86
N ALA A 322 12.46 27.80 -10.93
CA ALA A 322 13.66 28.08 -10.16
C ALA A 322 14.95 27.94 -11.01
N GLU A 323 15.05 26.94 -11.88
CA GLU A 323 16.12 26.79 -12.87
C GLU A 323 16.12 27.95 -13.85
N LYS A 324 14.94 28.37 -14.32
CA LYS A 324 14.80 29.56 -15.19
C LYS A 324 15.18 30.85 -14.46
N LEU A 325 14.80 31.02 -13.19
CA LEU A 325 15.19 32.18 -12.37
C LEU A 325 16.69 32.20 -12.04
N LEU A 326 17.32 31.03 -11.87
CA LEU A 326 18.77 30.90 -11.69
C LEU A 326 19.52 31.21 -12.99
N GLN A 327 19.06 30.69 -14.14
CA GLN A 327 19.61 31.06 -15.46
C GLN A 327 19.46 32.57 -15.73
N GLU A 328 18.30 33.16 -15.47
CA GLU A 328 18.06 34.60 -15.65
C GLU A 328 18.91 35.46 -14.70
N ARG A 329 19.24 34.96 -13.50
CA ARG A 329 20.14 35.63 -12.55
C ARG A 329 21.59 35.60 -13.06
N ASP A 330 22.05 34.45 -13.52
CA ASP A 330 23.44 34.26 -13.96
C ASP A 330 23.70 35.00 -15.29
N GLU A 331 22.71 35.08 -16.18
CA GLU A 331 22.76 35.93 -17.38
C GLU A 331 22.83 37.43 -17.06
N LYS A 332 22.14 37.89 -16.01
CA LYS A 332 22.22 39.29 -15.56
C LYS A 332 23.58 39.62 -14.94
N ILE A 333 24.17 38.69 -14.19
CA ILE A 333 25.50 38.86 -13.61
C ILE A 333 26.56 38.95 -14.71
N ASN A 334 26.49 38.08 -15.73
CA ASN A 334 27.45 38.07 -16.84
C ASN A 334 27.31 39.25 -17.82
N LYS A 335 26.16 39.94 -17.86
CA LYS A 335 25.96 41.18 -18.65
C LYS A 335 26.33 42.45 -17.89
N SER A 336 26.66 42.34 -16.61
CA SER A 336 27.02 43.46 -15.73
C SER A 336 28.53 43.54 -15.45
N GLN A 337 29.31 42.62 -16.02
CA GLN A 337 30.76 42.66 -16.16
C GLN A 337 31.09 43.03 -17.61
#